data_AF-A0A2N1VZ49-F1
#
_entry.id   AF-A0A2N1VZ49-F1
#
_cell.length_a   1.000
_cell.length_b   1.000
_cell.length_c   1.000
_cell.angle_alpha   90.00
_cell.angle_beta   90.00
_cell.angle_gamma   90.00
#
_symmetry.space_group_name_H-M   'P 1'
#
loop_
_entity.id
_entity.type
_entity.pdbx_description
1 polymer ?
#
loop_
_entity_poly.entity_id
_entity_poly.type
_entity_poly.pdbx_seq_one_letter_code
_entity_poly.pdbx_strand_id
1 'polypeptide(L)' 'MESYEPSGINFERIIYSISEEDVQTVACEQLGRKLNAEELDAIENRIGEHIGWYSTILNTINELNLKPKEE' A
#
# COMPACT_ATOMS: atom_id res chain seq x y z
N MET A 1 28.38 -2.67 -28.62
CA MET A 1 27.91 -3.30 -27.37
C MET A 1 27.23 -2.20 -26.60
N GLU A 2 25.93 -2.06 -26.85
CA GLU A 2 25.11 -0.98 -26.30
C GLU A 2 24.77 -1.39 -24.87
N SER A 3 25.24 -0.62 -23.90
CA SER A 3 25.03 -0.88 -22.47
C SER A 3 23.54 -0.76 -22.17
N TYR A 4 22.93 -1.87 -21.75
CA TYR A 4 21.57 -1.91 -21.25
C TYR A 4 21.53 -1.14 -19.93
N GLU A 5 21.13 0.12 -19.97
CA GLU A 5 20.73 0.83 -18.75
C GLU A 5 19.38 0.24 -18.34
N PRO A 6 19.28 -0.41 -17.16
CA PRO A 6 18.00 -0.91 -16.71
C PRO A 6 17.07 0.29 -16.60
N SER A 7 16.05 0.32 -17.46
CA SER A 7 14.96 1.29 -17.43
C SER A 7 14.58 1.50 -15.97
N GLY A 8 14.93 2.66 -15.43
CA GLY A 8 14.75 2.97 -14.03
C GLY A 8 13.34 2.56 -13.62
N ILE A 9 13.24 1.64 -12.67
CA ILE A 9 11.99 1.39 -11.96
C ILE A 9 11.66 2.76 -11.37
N ASN A 10 10.75 3.47 -12.02
CA ASN A 10 10.15 4.65 -11.45
C ASN A 10 9.31 4.11 -10.31
N PHE A 11 9.88 4.11 -9.10
CA PHE A 11 9.08 3.94 -7.91
C PHE A 11 8.09 5.09 -7.93
N GLU A 12 6.90 4.83 -8.49
CA GLU A 12 5.75 5.67 -8.32
C GLU A 12 5.75 6.07 -6.85
N ARG A 13 5.84 7.38 -6.60
CA ARG A 13 5.95 7.91 -5.25
C ARG A 13 4.88 7.26 -4.37
N ILE A 14 5.31 6.44 -3.41
CA ILE A 14 4.40 5.81 -2.46
C ILE A 14 3.76 6.91 -1.61
N ILE A 15 2.44 7.06 -1.72
CA ILE A 15 1.67 8.06 -0.95
C ILE A 15 1.38 7.55 0.46
N TYR A 16 1.10 6.25 0.60
CA TYR A 16 0.84 5.55 1.86
C TYR A 16 1.26 4.08 1.73
N SER A 17 1.78 3.49 2.80
CA SER A 17 2.20 2.08 2.85
C SER A 17 1.91 1.47 4.21
N ILE A 18 1.64 0.17 4.22
CA ILE A 18 1.65 -0.69 5.41
C ILE A 18 2.83 -1.64 5.25
N SER A 19 3.70 -1.70 6.25
CA SER A 19 4.87 -2.56 6.28
C SER A 19 4.60 -3.87 7.01
N GLU A 20 5.48 -4.86 6.84
CA GLU A 20 5.46 -6.08 7.65
C GLU A 20 5.56 -5.78 9.15
N GLU A 21 6.33 -4.75 9.54
CA GLU A 21 6.47 -4.32 10.94
C GLU A 21 5.13 -3.84 11.52
N ASP A 22 4.34 -3.10 10.74
CA ASP A 22 3.01 -2.66 11.17
C ASP A 22 2.10 -3.87 11.42
N VAL A 23 2.11 -4.85 10.50
CA VAL A 23 1.33 -6.09 10.65
C VAL A 23 1.78 -6.88 11.88
N GLN A 24 3.09 -7.01 12.09
CA GLN A 24 3.65 -7.74 13.23
C GLN A 24 3.40 -7.03 14.56
N THR A 25 3.35 -5.70 14.57
CA THR A 25 3.01 -4.90 15.76
C THR A 25 1.58 -5.20 16.19
N VAL A 26 0.62 -5.10 15.24
CA VAL A 26 -0.79 -5.45 15.51
C VAL A 26 -0.93 -6.90 15.95
N ALA A 27 -0.21 -7.83 15.32
CA ALA A 27 -0.24 -9.24 15.74
C ALA A 27 0.30 -9.45 17.17
N CYS A 28 1.40 -8.79 17.54
CA CYS A 28 1.92 -8.86 18.91
C CYS A 28 0.92 -8.30 19.92
N GLU A 29 0.28 -7.17 19.61
CA GLU A 29 -0.69 -6.53 20.50
C GLU A 29 -1.98 -7.34 20.67
N GLN A 30 -2.50 -7.91 19.57
CA GLN A 30 -3.80 -8.59 19.58
C GLN A 30 -3.70 -10.09 19.88
N LEU A 31 -2.60 -10.74 19.49
CA LEU A 31 -2.40 -12.19 19.61
C LEU A 31 -1.30 -12.57 20.60
N GLY A 32 -0.52 -11.61 21.10
CA GLY A 32 0.59 -11.87 22.03
C GLY A 32 1.81 -12.54 21.39
N ARG A 33 1.87 -12.64 20.06
CA ARG A 33 2.98 -13.23 19.31
C ARG A 33 3.12 -12.66 17.91
N LYS A 34 4.28 -12.86 17.30
CA LYS A 34 4.49 -12.62 15.88
C LYS A 34 3.78 -13.67 15.02
N LEU A 35 3.41 -13.25 13.82
CA LEU A 35 2.94 -14.12 12.75
C LEU A 35 4.12 -14.84 12.09
N ASN A 36 3.87 -16.06 11.65
CA ASN A 36 4.82 -16.78 10.79
C ASN A 36 4.66 -16.35 9.31
N ALA A 37 5.51 -16.89 8.44
CA ALA A 37 5.52 -16.52 7.02
C ALA A 37 4.20 -16.85 6.28
N GLU A 38 3.57 -17.98 6.58
CA GLU A 38 2.29 -18.38 5.95
C GLU A 38 1.15 -17.46 6.39
N GLU A 39 1.14 -17.07 7.67
CA GLU A 39 0.17 -16.13 8.23
C GLU A 39 0.35 -14.71 7.67
N LEU A 40 1.60 -14.26 7.51
CA LEU A 40 1.91 -12.98 6.88
C LEU A 40 1.43 -12.92 5.42
N ASP A 41 1.75 -13.94 4.63
CA ASP A 41 1.34 -14.03 3.22
C ASP A 41 -0.20 -14.05 3.10
N ALA A 42 -0.89 -14.77 3.99
CA ALA A 42 -2.35 -14.77 4.03
C ALA A 42 -2.94 -13.38 4.34
N ILE A 43 -2.29 -12.57 5.18
CA ILE A 43 -2.71 -11.21 5.47
C ILE A 43 -2.40 -10.29 4.28
N GLU A 44 -1.19 -10.35 3.72
CA GLU A 44 -0.78 -9.50 2.58
C GLU A 44 -1.76 -9.62 1.41
N ASN A 45 -2.16 -10.86 1.09
CA ASN A 45 -3.10 -11.13 0.01
C ASN A 45 -4.52 -10.59 0.27
N ARG A 46 -4.90 -10.33 1.53
CA ARG A 46 -6.26 -9.93 1.92
C ARG A 46 -6.36 -8.48 2.39
N ILE A 47 -5.30 -7.91 2.93
CA ILE A 47 -5.35 -6.60 3.58
C ILE A 47 -5.79 -5.50 2.60
N GLY A 48 -5.39 -5.62 1.33
CA GLY A 48 -5.81 -4.70 0.27
C GLY A 48 -7.31 -4.69 0.00
N GLU A 49 -8.02 -5.81 0.21
CA GLU A 49 -9.47 -5.90 0.07
C GLU A 49 -10.21 -5.18 1.21
N HIS A 50 -9.57 -5.08 2.37
CA HIS A 50 -10.11 -4.40 3.55
C HIS A 50 -9.84 -2.89 3.53
N ILE A 51 -8.84 -2.43 2.76
CA ILE A 51 -8.53 -1.01 2.61
C ILE A 51 -9.35 -0.46 1.44
N GLY A 52 -10.35 0.36 1.74
CA GLY A 52 -11.12 1.12 0.74
C GLY A 52 -10.29 2.22 0.07
N TRP A 53 -9.10 1.90 -0.45
CA TRP A 53 -8.10 2.86 -0.95
C TRP A 53 -8.68 3.74 -2.05
N TYR A 54 -9.47 3.16 -2.96
CA TYR A 54 -10.10 3.91 -4.04
C TYR A 54 -11.09 4.95 -3.51
N SER A 55 -12.00 4.54 -2.62
CA SER A 55 -12.96 5.45 -2.01
C SER A 55 -12.28 6.53 -1.19
N THR A 56 -11.21 6.20 -0.46
CA THR A 56 -10.43 7.19 0.31
C THR A 56 -9.83 8.24 -0.62
N ILE A 57 -9.16 7.83 -1.69
CA ILE A 57 -8.58 8.76 -2.67
C ILE A 57 -9.66 9.62 -3.31
N LEU A 58 -10.76 9.01 -3.76
CA LEU A 58 -11.87 9.74 -4.39
C LEU A 58 -12.50 10.76 -3.43
N ASN A 59 -12.72 10.38 -2.18
CA ASN A 59 -13.26 11.28 -1.16
C ASN A 59 -12.31 12.46 -0.92
N THR A 60 -10.99 12.22 -0.79
CA THR A 60 -10.01 13.30 -0.62
C THR A 60 -9.94 14.23 -1.85
N ILE A 61 -10.05 13.71 -3.07
CA ILE A 61 -10.14 14.53 -4.30
C ILE A 61 -11.36 15.45 -4.23
N ASN A 62 -12.52 14.91 -3.84
CA ASN A 62 -13.77 15.66 -3.73
C ASN A 62 -13.72 16.72 -2.61
N GLU A 63 -13.19 16.38 -1.43
CA GLU A 63 -12.99 17.30 -0.31
C GLU A 63 -12.11 18.49 -0.68
N LEU A 64 -11.04 18.23 -1.43
CA LEU A 64 -10.12 19.25 -1.93
C LEU A 64 -10.68 20.03 -3.13
N ASN A 65 -11.90 19.70 -3.59
CA ASN A 65 -12.56 20.30 -4.74
C ASN A 65 -11.65 20.33 -5.99
N LEU A 66 -10.86 19.27 -6.19
CA LEU A 66 -10.00 19.16 -7.36
C LEU A 66 -10.88 18.92 -8.59
N LYS A 67 -10.73 19.79 -9.58
CA LYS A 67 -11.48 19.71 -10.83
C LYS A 67 -10.67 18.96 -11.89
N PRO A 68 -11.35 18.29 -12.84
CA PRO A 68 -10.69 17.87 -14.07
C PRO A 68 -10.00 19.09 -14.70
N LYS A 69 -8.83 18.90 -15.30
CA LYS A 69 -8.27 19.96 -16.16
C LYS A 69 -9.25 20.14 -17.34
N GLU A 70 -9.72 21.36 -17.54
CA GLU A 70 -10.44 21.73 -18.75
C GLU A 70 -9.50 21.48 -19.96
N GLU A 71 -9.97 20.75 -20.96
CA GLU A 71 -9.24 20.47 -22.21
C GLU A 71 -9.18 21.70 -23.13
#